data_AF-A0A6I3LZ61-F1
#
_entry.id   AF-A0A6I3LZ61-F1
#
_cell.length_a   1.000
_cell.length_b   1.000
_cell.length_c   1.000
_cell.angle_alpha   90.00
_cell.angle_beta   90.00
_cell.angle_gamma   90.00
#
_symmetry.space_group_name_H-M   'P 1'
#
loop_
_entity.id
_entity.type
_entity.pdbx_description
1 polymer ?
#
loop_
_entity_poly.entity_id
_entity_poly.type
_entity_poly.pdbx_seq_one_letter_code
_entity_poly.pdbx_strand_id
1 'polypeptide(L)'
;MKYVKKIVTFFLLLASFRSYSQTEKLNQFWNEYAFTKDLSQKWVLELNFGLTTSGSAENPKMFHNVTQLYVRGWMHYYPAERWKLSLFYAYFYNKNVPELNQEKSPELRSALQATYNLFKQDRLKINLRARFEDRHLENEESNFEAVARFRFQIKAVYPLYFLKIEENSTYLFASEEVFFKTKSAVSGPDFFDRNRATIGLGIPIKKDFQIEVSYANEIMPRDPNNQIVNAVQVNLIFNNLLPNVIKSFQRTKTAVDDGSSGL
;
A
#
# COMPACT_ATOMS: atom_id res chain seq x y z
N MET A 1 -48.37 27.67 29.38
CA MET A 1 -47.23 26.96 30.01
C MET A 1 -47.14 25.46 29.73
N LYS A 2 -48.26 24.70 29.60
CA LYS A 2 -48.24 23.23 29.42
C LYS A 2 -47.61 22.74 28.11
N TYR A 3 -47.72 23.54 27.04
CA TYR A 3 -47.19 23.22 25.70
C TYR A 3 -45.70 23.54 25.53
N VAL A 4 -45.18 24.56 26.23
CA VAL A 4 -43.78 24.96 26.17
C VAL A 4 -42.87 23.87 26.75
N LYS A 5 -43.27 23.24 27.87
CA LYS A 5 -42.53 22.11 28.45
C LYS A 5 -42.45 20.91 27.49
N LYS A 6 -43.52 20.59 26.76
CA LYS A 6 -43.53 19.48 25.79
C LYS A 6 -42.64 19.76 24.57
N ILE A 7 -42.60 21.00 24.10
CA ILE A 7 -41.73 21.42 22.98
C ILE A 7 -40.26 21.36 23.40
N VAL A 8 -39.91 21.82 24.60
CA VAL A 8 -38.53 21.74 25.13
C VAL A 8 -38.07 20.29 25.31
N THR A 9 -38.92 19.40 25.82
CA THR A 9 -38.60 17.96 25.93
C THR A 9 -38.44 17.29 24.57
N PHE A 10 -39.22 17.67 23.56
CA PHE A 10 -39.09 17.17 22.19
C PHE A 10 -37.77 17.63 21.54
N PHE A 11 -37.35 18.88 21.74
CA PHE A 11 -36.05 19.37 21.25
C PHE A 11 -34.85 18.74 21.97
N LEU A 12 -34.97 18.40 23.26
CA LEU A 12 -33.93 17.68 24.00
C LEU A 12 -33.79 16.21 23.58
N LEU A 13 -34.85 15.56 23.08
CA LEU A 13 -34.79 14.21 22.52
C LEU A 13 -34.22 14.19 21.09
N LEU A 14 -34.38 15.29 20.33
CA LEU A 14 -33.73 15.49 19.03
C LEU A 14 -32.24 15.87 19.15
N ALA A 15 -31.82 16.34 20.33
CA ALA A 15 -30.43 16.44 20.71
C ALA A 15 -29.86 15.05 21.08
N SER A 16 -30.11 14.05 20.23
CA SER A 16 -29.33 12.82 20.21
C SER A 16 -27.87 13.22 20.06
N PHE A 17 -27.14 13.10 21.17
CA PHE A 17 -25.70 13.24 21.24
C PHE A 17 -25.10 12.44 20.09
N ARG A 18 -24.56 13.12 19.09
CA ARG A 18 -23.58 12.47 18.22
C ARG A 18 -22.36 12.27 19.10
N SER A 19 -22.24 11.10 19.71
CA SER A 19 -20.96 10.61 20.18
C SER A 19 -20.05 10.60 18.96
N TYR A 20 -19.14 11.56 18.90
CA TYR A 20 -18.02 11.48 17.98
C TYR A 20 -17.22 10.26 18.43
N SER A 21 -17.30 9.18 17.65
CA SER A 21 -16.32 8.11 17.67
C SER A 21 -14.93 8.74 17.69
N GLN A 22 -14.07 8.35 18.65
CA GLN A 22 -12.73 8.91 18.74
C GLN A 22 -11.97 8.46 17.49
N THR A 23 -11.40 9.40 16.74
CA THR A 23 -10.58 9.06 15.58
C THR A 23 -9.13 9.01 16.01
N GLU A 24 -8.53 7.82 16.00
CA GLU A 24 -7.10 7.66 16.21
C GLU A 24 -6.34 8.18 14.99
N LYS A 25 -5.31 8.98 15.21
CA LYS A 25 -4.45 9.50 14.14
C LYS A 25 -3.03 9.00 14.36
N LEU A 26 -2.52 8.26 13.38
CA LEU A 26 -1.16 7.73 13.40
C LEU A 26 -0.31 8.41 12.33
N ASN A 27 0.86 8.91 12.72
CA ASN A 27 1.88 9.33 11.77
C ASN A 27 2.85 8.17 11.56
N GLN A 28 3.12 7.81 10.32
CA GLN A 28 3.96 6.67 9.98
C GLN A 28 5.06 7.03 9.00
N PHE A 29 6.09 6.21 8.98
CA PHE A 29 7.09 6.20 7.93
C PHE A 29 7.19 4.79 7.35
N TRP A 30 7.20 4.72 6.02
CA TRP A 30 7.33 3.48 5.27
C TRP A 30 8.56 3.56 4.38
N ASN A 31 9.24 2.43 4.20
CA ASN A 31 10.23 2.33 3.15
C ASN A 31 10.16 1.01 2.41
N GLU A 32 10.71 1.02 1.21
CA GLU A 32 10.90 -0.17 0.38
C GLU A 32 12.24 -0.08 -0.34
N TYR A 33 13.01 -1.16 -0.26
CA TYR A 33 14.13 -1.41 -1.14
C TYR A 33 13.70 -2.50 -2.11
N ALA A 34 13.56 -2.18 -3.40
CA ALA A 34 13.13 -3.11 -4.43
C ALA A 34 14.29 -3.39 -5.39
N PHE A 35 14.56 -4.68 -5.63
CA PHE A 35 15.62 -5.14 -6.51
C PHE A 35 15.02 -5.98 -7.61
N THR A 36 15.09 -5.52 -8.86
CA THR A 36 14.52 -6.23 -10.00
C THR A 36 15.59 -6.85 -10.88
N LYS A 37 15.25 -7.95 -11.53
CA LYS A 37 16.10 -8.63 -12.53
C LYS A 37 15.24 -9.08 -13.70
N ASP A 38 15.53 -8.53 -14.88
CA ASP A 38 14.97 -9.00 -16.13
C ASP A 38 15.58 -10.38 -16.47
N LEU A 39 14.71 -11.39 -16.65
CA LEU A 39 15.11 -12.74 -17.08
C LEU A 39 14.89 -12.96 -18.58
N SER A 40 13.86 -12.32 -19.15
CA SER A 40 13.50 -12.39 -20.57
C SER A 40 12.62 -11.22 -20.98
N GLN A 41 12.13 -11.19 -22.23
CA GLN A 41 11.16 -10.18 -22.66
C GLN A 41 9.83 -10.23 -21.89
N LYS A 42 9.52 -11.34 -21.20
CA LYS A 42 8.24 -11.52 -20.52
C LYS A 42 8.36 -11.80 -19.02
N TRP A 43 9.56 -12.02 -18.48
CA TRP A 43 9.74 -12.42 -17.09
C TRP A 43 10.72 -11.52 -16.35
N VAL A 44 10.30 -11.07 -15.17
CA VAL A 44 11.10 -10.27 -14.24
C VAL A 44 10.95 -10.86 -12.85
N LEU A 45 12.06 -11.03 -12.14
CA LEU A 45 12.06 -11.32 -10.70
C LEU A 45 12.26 -10.05 -9.91
N GLU A 46 11.67 -9.97 -8.74
CA GLU A 46 11.91 -8.88 -7.80
C GLU A 46 12.07 -9.44 -6.38
N LEU A 47 13.05 -8.92 -5.65
CA LEU A 47 13.17 -9.09 -4.22
C LEU A 47 12.97 -7.71 -3.60
N ASN A 48 12.04 -7.58 -2.66
CA ASN A 48 11.90 -6.35 -1.91
C ASN A 48 11.80 -6.58 -0.42
N PHE A 49 12.24 -5.59 0.34
CA PHE A 49 12.15 -5.58 1.79
C PHE A 49 12.04 -4.15 2.30
N GLY A 50 11.53 -4.00 3.52
CA GLY A 50 11.31 -2.70 4.10
C GLY A 50 10.80 -2.79 5.52
N LEU A 51 10.55 -1.62 6.10
CA LEU A 51 9.94 -1.50 7.41
C LEU A 51 8.83 -0.45 7.41
N THR A 52 8.01 -0.53 8.45
CA THR A 52 7.07 0.53 8.83
C THR A 52 7.38 0.94 10.24
N THR A 53 7.45 2.25 10.46
CA THR A 53 7.41 2.83 11.80
C THR A 53 6.13 3.61 12.01
N SER A 54 5.67 3.66 13.25
CA SER A 54 4.48 4.40 13.64
C SER A 54 4.71 5.15 14.94
N GLY A 55 4.07 6.32 15.04
CA GLY A 55 3.71 6.92 16.32
C GLY A 55 2.62 6.13 17.03
N SER A 56 2.25 6.59 18.21
CA SER A 56 1.13 6.12 19.01
C SER A 56 0.32 7.30 19.55
N ALA A 57 -0.80 7.02 20.23
CA ALA A 57 -1.58 8.05 20.92
C ALA A 57 -0.74 8.83 21.96
N GLU A 58 0.23 8.17 22.60
CA GLU A 58 1.12 8.78 23.61
C GLU A 58 2.31 9.51 22.99
N ASN A 59 2.81 9.03 21.84
CA ASN A 59 3.97 9.61 21.17
C ASN A 59 3.74 9.71 19.65
N PRO A 60 3.38 10.89 19.13
CA PRO A 60 2.96 11.06 17.75
C PRO A 60 4.12 11.05 16.74
N LYS A 61 5.37 10.85 17.17
CA LYS A 61 6.55 10.84 16.30
C LYS A 61 6.51 9.63 15.37
N MET A 62 6.58 9.86 14.06
CA MET A 62 6.46 8.80 13.05
C MET A 62 7.52 7.69 13.11
N PHE A 63 8.69 7.98 13.68
CA PHE A 63 9.80 7.03 13.86
C PHE A 63 9.84 6.38 15.25
N HIS A 64 8.76 6.46 16.02
CA HIS A 64 8.75 6.02 17.41
C HIS A 64 8.91 4.51 17.57
N ASN A 65 8.05 3.72 16.92
CA ASN A 65 8.04 2.26 17.02
C ASN A 65 8.14 1.63 15.64
N VAL A 66 9.02 0.63 15.47
CA VAL A 66 8.96 -0.27 14.30
C VAL A 66 7.75 -1.19 14.48
N THR A 67 6.76 -1.10 13.59
CA THR A 67 5.52 -1.89 13.64
C THR A 67 5.48 -2.99 12.60
N GLN A 68 6.30 -2.91 11.56
CA GLN A 68 6.40 -3.97 10.56
C GLN A 68 7.80 -4.05 9.98
N LEU A 69 8.28 -5.28 9.75
CA LEU A 69 9.43 -5.61 8.93
C LEU A 69 8.99 -6.66 7.93
N TYR A 70 9.42 -6.59 6.68
CA TYR A 70 9.03 -7.58 5.69
C TYR A 70 10.11 -7.86 4.65
N VAL A 71 10.02 -9.05 4.07
CA VAL A 71 10.75 -9.47 2.88
C VAL A 71 9.79 -10.20 1.95
N ARG A 72 9.85 -9.90 0.64
CA ARG A 72 8.97 -10.49 -0.37
C ARG A 72 9.76 -10.86 -1.62
N GLY A 73 9.54 -12.08 -2.09
CA GLY A 73 9.96 -12.53 -3.41
C GLY A 73 8.80 -12.43 -4.40
N TRP A 74 9.05 -11.79 -5.53
CA TRP A 74 8.08 -11.53 -6.58
C TRP A 74 8.52 -12.16 -7.90
N MET A 75 7.53 -12.58 -8.67
CA MET A 75 7.67 -12.97 -10.06
C MET A 75 6.65 -12.20 -10.89
N HIS A 76 7.11 -11.58 -11.97
CA HIS A 76 6.28 -10.78 -12.87
C HIS A 76 6.31 -11.36 -14.28
N TYR A 77 5.12 -11.49 -14.86
CA TYR A 77 4.88 -11.94 -16.22
C TYR A 77 4.21 -10.85 -17.05
N TYR A 78 4.71 -10.62 -18.27
CA TYR A 78 4.20 -9.62 -19.20
C TYR A 78 3.59 -10.34 -20.43
N PRO A 79 2.31 -10.78 -20.35
CA PRO A 79 1.68 -11.51 -21.44
C PRO A 79 1.43 -10.64 -22.68
N ALA A 80 1.25 -9.34 -22.50
CA ALA A 80 0.97 -8.35 -23.55
C ALA A 80 1.43 -6.95 -23.10
N GLU A 81 1.49 -6.00 -24.03
CA GLU A 81 2.06 -4.66 -23.80
C GLU A 81 1.42 -3.86 -22.66
N ARG A 82 0.14 -4.11 -22.37
CA ARG A 82 -0.62 -3.39 -21.35
C ARG A 82 -0.79 -4.18 -20.05
N TRP A 83 -0.29 -5.41 -19.97
CA TRP A 83 -0.55 -6.31 -18.86
C TRP A 83 0.73 -6.70 -18.12
N LYS A 84 0.67 -6.64 -16.79
CA LYS A 84 1.64 -7.23 -15.87
C LYS A 84 0.89 -8.10 -14.88
N LEU A 85 1.18 -9.40 -14.87
CA LEU A 85 0.69 -10.34 -13.86
C LEU A 85 1.81 -10.58 -12.87
N SER A 86 1.53 -10.53 -11.58
CA SER A 86 2.52 -10.75 -10.53
C SER A 86 2.04 -11.77 -9.52
N LEU A 87 2.99 -12.59 -9.06
CA LEU A 87 2.83 -13.48 -7.91
C LEU A 87 3.90 -13.11 -6.88
N PHE A 88 3.55 -13.10 -5.60
CA PHE A 88 4.55 -13.03 -4.54
C PHE A 88 4.32 -14.01 -3.42
N TYR A 89 5.41 -14.27 -2.70
CA TYR A 89 5.42 -14.89 -1.39
C TYR A 89 6.29 -14.07 -0.43
N ALA A 90 5.85 -13.96 0.82
CA ALA A 90 6.39 -12.99 1.75
C ALA A 90 6.34 -13.47 3.19
N TYR A 91 7.31 -12.99 3.97
CA TYR A 91 7.29 -13.04 5.43
C TYR A 91 7.21 -11.62 5.97
N PHE A 92 6.27 -11.41 6.89
CA PHE A 92 6.06 -10.17 7.62
C PHE A 92 6.25 -10.44 9.11
N TYR A 93 7.06 -9.62 9.76
CA TYR A 93 7.11 -9.55 11.20
C TYR A 93 6.36 -8.28 11.63
N ASN A 94 5.14 -8.46 12.14
CA ASN A 94 4.33 -7.36 12.64
C ASN A 94 4.52 -7.21 14.15
N LYS A 95 4.78 -5.99 14.60
CA LYS A 95 4.84 -5.61 16.01
C LYS A 95 3.65 -4.68 16.27
N ASN A 96 2.68 -5.19 17.01
CA ASN A 96 1.36 -4.60 17.30
C ASN A 96 0.31 -4.76 16.17
N VAL A 97 -0.76 -5.51 16.48
CA VAL A 97 -2.03 -5.51 15.73
C VAL A 97 -3.07 -4.86 16.65
N PRO A 98 -3.44 -3.58 16.43
CA PRO A 98 -4.32 -2.82 17.32
C PRO A 98 -5.63 -3.55 17.64
N GLU A 99 -6.12 -4.36 16.71
CA GLU A 99 -7.37 -5.10 16.83
C GLU A 99 -7.33 -6.30 17.80
N LEU A 100 -6.14 -6.82 18.15
CA LEU A 100 -5.98 -8.01 18.99
C LEU A 100 -5.35 -7.75 20.36
N ASN A 101 -4.83 -6.55 20.62
CA ASN A 101 -3.96 -6.29 21.77
C ASN A 101 -2.73 -7.23 21.83
N GLN A 102 -2.30 -7.75 20.67
CA GLN A 102 -1.17 -8.68 20.53
C GLN A 102 0.11 -7.95 20.13
N GLU A 103 1.20 -8.19 20.87
CA GLU A 103 2.48 -7.49 20.66
C GLU A 103 3.21 -7.91 19.38
N LYS A 104 3.06 -9.16 18.92
CA LYS A 104 3.77 -9.70 17.74
C LYS A 104 2.90 -10.67 16.97
N SER A 105 2.75 -10.47 15.67
CA SER A 105 2.02 -11.38 14.78
C SER A 105 2.83 -11.61 13.50
N PRO A 106 3.72 -12.63 13.49
CA PRO A 106 4.30 -13.13 12.26
C PRO A 106 3.21 -13.45 11.24
N GLU A 107 3.49 -13.14 9.97
CA GLU A 107 2.54 -13.35 8.90
C GLU A 107 3.24 -13.90 7.67
N LEU A 108 2.71 -15.01 7.15
CA LEU A 108 3.02 -15.49 5.81
C LEU A 108 1.98 -14.93 4.86
N ARG A 109 2.44 -14.31 3.78
CA ARG A 109 1.53 -13.69 2.80
C ARG A 109 1.91 -14.10 1.40
N SER A 110 0.91 -14.49 0.62
CA SER A 110 1.03 -14.62 -0.82
C SER A 110 0.04 -13.69 -1.52
N ALA A 111 0.29 -13.33 -2.78
CA ALA A 111 -0.73 -12.66 -3.57
C ALA A 111 -0.60 -12.89 -5.05
N LEU A 112 -1.76 -12.85 -5.71
CA LEU A 112 -1.90 -12.71 -7.15
C LEU A 112 -2.28 -11.26 -7.47
N GLN A 113 -1.63 -10.67 -8.45
CA GLN A 113 -1.87 -9.30 -8.88
C GLN A 113 -1.96 -9.21 -10.39
N ALA A 114 -2.91 -8.43 -10.87
CA ALA A 114 -2.97 -7.99 -12.26
C ALA A 114 -2.87 -6.46 -12.30
N THR A 115 -1.96 -5.95 -13.13
CA THR A 115 -1.85 -4.54 -13.46
C THR A 115 -2.13 -4.36 -14.95
N TYR A 116 -3.07 -3.48 -15.26
CA TYR A 116 -3.48 -3.15 -16.62
C TYR A 116 -3.23 -1.66 -16.87
N ASN A 117 -2.52 -1.34 -17.96
CA ASN A 117 -2.43 0.02 -18.44
C ASN A 117 -3.73 0.38 -19.17
N LEU A 118 -4.61 1.13 -18.50
CA LEU A 118 -5.88 1.57 -19.05
C LEU A 118 -5.67 2.59 -20.15
N PHE A 119 -4.74 3.52 -19.92
CA PHE A 119 -4.56 4.69 -20.76
C PHE A 119 -3.10 5.12 -20.75
N LYS A 120 -2.60 5.46 -21.93
CA LYS A 120 -1.32 6.14 -22.16
C LYS A 120 -1.52 7.08 -23.34
N GLN A 121 -1.64 8.37 -23.07
CA GLN A 121 -1.74 9.41 -24.09
C GLN A 121 -0.84 10.56 -23.70
N ASP A 122 -0.04 11.03 -24.66
CA ASP A 122 0.97 12.06 -24.48
C ASP A 122 1.88 11.74 -23.28
N ARG A 123 1.64 12.46 -22.17
CA ARG A 123 2.42 12.41 -20.93
C ARG A 123 1.68 11.71 -19.80
N LEU A 124 0.36 11.55 -19.92
CA LEU A 124 -0.46 10.97 -18.86
C LEU A 124 -0.58 9.46 -19.06
N LYS A 125 -0.31 8.74 -17.97
CA LYS A 125 -0.48 7.30 -17.89
C LYS A 125 -1.40 6.95 -16.74
N ILE A 126 -2.35 6.03 -16.97
CA ILE A 126 -3.25 5.49 -15.95
C ILE A 126 -3.13 3.98 -15.92
N ASN A 127 -2.79 3.44 -14.75
CA ASN A 127 -2.79 2.00 -14.48
C ASN A 127 -3.93 1.64 -13.53
N LEU A 128 -4.57 0.52 -13.80
CA LEU A 128 -5.45 -0.18 -12.88
C LEU A 128 -4.70 -1.36 -12.28
N ARG A 129 -4.91 -1.64 -11.00
CA ARG A 129 -4.37 -2.83 -10.35
C ARG A 129 -5.42 -3.50 -9.50
N ALA A 130 -5.59 -4.79 -9.70
CA ALA A 130 -6.31 -5.67 -8.80
C ALA A 130 -5.30 -6.62 -8.12
N ARG A 131 -5.46 -6.85 -6.82
CA ARG A 131 -4.66 -7.83 -6.07
C ARG A 131 -5.54 -8.63 -5.12
N PHE A 132 -5.30 -9.94 -5.08
CA PHE A 132 -5.85 -10.84 -4.10
C PHE A 132 -4.71 -11.39 -3.24
N GLU A 133 -4.73 -11.07 -1.95
CA GLU A 133 -3.74 -11.47 -0.95
C GLU A 133 -4.34 -12.60 -0.09
N ASP A 134 -3.57 -13.68 0.11
CA ASP A 134 -3.83 -14.70 1.12
C ASP A 134 -2.84 -14.49 2.27
N ARG A 135 -3.37 -14.26 3.47
CA ARG A 135 -2.61 -13.82 4.64
C ARG A 135 -2.83 -14.80 5.78
N HIS A 136 -1.76 -15.39 6.28
CA HIS A 136 -1.80 -16.31 7.42
C HIS A 136 -1.16 -15.60 8.59
N LEU A 137 -2.00 -15.07 9.48
CA LEU A 137 -1.57 -14.29 10.64
C LEU A 137 -1.51 -15.21 11.88
N GLU A 138 -0.37 -15.22 12.55
CA GLU A 138 -0.22 -15.95 13.80
C GLU A 138 -0.84 -15.16 14.97
N ASN A 139 -1.72 -15.80 15.73
CA ASN A 139 -2.32 -15.25 16.94
C ASN A 139 -1.51 -15.59 18.20
N GLU A 140 -1.92 -15.12 19.38
CA GLU A 140 -1.22 -15.38 20.66
C GLU A 140 -1.17 -16.85 21.07
N GLU A 141 -2.07 -17.67 20.54
CA GLU A 141 -2.12 -19.12 20.78
C GLU A 141 -1.26 -19.92 19.77
N SER A 142 -0.45 -19.23 18.95
CA SER A 142 0.33 -19.81 17.85
C SER A 142 -0.51 -20.55 16.80
N ASN A 143 -1.79 -20.16 16.66
CA ASN A 143 -2.67 -20.59 15.59
C ASN A 143 -2.63 -19.58 14.44
N PHE A 144 -2.65 -20.08 13.20
CA PHE A 144 -2.73 -19.24 12.01
C PHE A 144 -4.17 -19.02 11.58
N GLU A 145 -4.59 -17.76 11.47
CA GLU A 145 -5.85 -17.38 10.86
C GLU A 145 -5.64 -16.91 9.42
N ALA A 146 -6.40 -17.48 8.50
CA ALA A 146 -6.39 -17.11 7.09
C ALA A 146 -7.30 -15.89 6.85
N VAL A 147 -6.71 -14.82 6.31
CA VAL A 147 -7.38 -13.58 5.94
C VAL A 147 -7.15 -13.31 4.47
N ALA A 148 -8.14 -13.62 3.65
CA ALA A 148 -8.16 -13.17 2.27
C ALA A 148 -8.43 -11.66 2.19
N ARG A 149 -7.67 -10.94 1.38
CA ARG A 149 -7.83 -9.51 1.13
C ARG A 149 -7.82 -9.21 -0.36
N PHE A 150 -8.83 -8.49 -0.82
CA PHE A 150 -8.87 -7.92 -2.15
C PHE A 150 -8.49 -6.43 -2.11
N ARG A 151 -7.74 -5.99 -3.11
CA ARG A 151 -7.31 -4.60 -3.27
C ARG A 151 -7.51 -4.15 -4.70
N PHE A 152 -8.01 -2.93 -4.88
CA PHE A 152 -8.11 -2.30 -6.18
C PHE A 152 -7.56 -0.88 -6.16
N GLN A 153 -6.65 -0.59 -7.09
CA GLN A 153 -5.96 0.69 -7.18
C GLN A 153 -6.08 1.29 -8.58
N ILE A 154 -6.22 2.62 -8.64
CA ILE A 154 -6.02 3.44 -9.83
C ILE A 154 -4.80 4.32 -9.57
N LYS A 155 -3.79 4.28 -10.46
CA LYS A 155 -2.57 5.09 -10.35
C LYS A 155 -2.37 5.92 -11.61
N ALA A 156 -2.32 7.23 -11.46
CA ALA A 156 -1.97 8.18 -12.49
C ALA A 156 -0.49 8.57 -12.37
N VAL A 157 0.20 8.67 -13.50
CA VAL A 157 1.62 9.05 -13.58
C VAL A 157 1.79 10.11 -14.66
N TYR A 158 2.53 11.17 -14.35
CA TYR A 158 2.75 12.31 -15.23
C TYR A 158 4.20 12.83 -15.11
N PRO A 159 5.03 12.72 -16.16
CA PRO A 159 6.36 13.34 -16.18
C PRO A 159 6.25 14.87 -16.22
N LEU A 160 6.96 15.60 -15.37
CA LEU A 160 6.78 17.05 -15.17
C LEU A 160 7.46 17.91 -16.24
N TYR A 161 8.68 17.56 -16.65
CA TYR A 161 9.50 18.37 -17.58
C TYR A 161 9.76 17.69 -18.93
N PHE A 162 9.46 16.40 -19.02
CA PHE A 162 9.77 15.58 -20.20
C PHE A 162 8.49 14.96 -20.78
N LEU A 163 8.57 14.51 -22.04
CA LEU A 163 7.49 13.75 -22.67
C LEU A 163 7.38 12.32 -22.12
N LYS A 164 8.48 11.78 -21.59
CA LYS A 164 8.59 10.41 -21.07
C LYS A 164 9.42 10.39 -19.78
N ILE A 165 9.26 9.31 -19.00
CA ILE A 165 10.10 9.06 -17.84
C ILE A 165 11.44 8.51 -18.34
N GLU A 166 12.46 9.35 -18.26
CA GLU A 166 13.85 9.09 -18.62
C GLU A 166 14.78 9.45 -17.45
N GLU A 167 16.08 9.22 -17.63
CA GLU A 167 17.09 9.55 -16.62
C GLU A 167 17.03 11.03 -16.23
N ASN A 168 17.04 11.31 -14.93
CA ASN A 168 16.87 12.62 -14.30
C ASN A 168 15.52 13.31 -14.57
N SER A 169 14.54 12.61 -15.15
CA SER A 169 13.19 13.16 -15.30
C SER A 169 12.40 13.03 -13.99
N THR A 170 11.97 14.16 -13.44
CA THR A 170 11.00 14.14 -12.33
C THR A 170 9.62 13.86 -12.87
N TYR A 171 8.91 12.94 -12.23
CA TYR A 171 7.50 12.68 -12.50
C TYR A 171 6.68 12.75 -11.21
N LEU A 172 5.42 13.14 -11.38
CA LEU A 172 4.39 13.12 -10.36
C LEU A 172 3.60 11.82 -10.51
N PHE A 173 3.17 11.25 -9.39
CA PHE A 173 2.15 10.21 -9.37
C PHE A 173 1.13 10.46 -8.28
N ALA A 174 -0.10 10.02 -8.53
CA ALA A 174 -1.15 9.96 -7.54
C ALA A 174 -1.90 8.63 -7.69
N SER A 175 -2.37 8.08 -6.58
CA SER A 175 -3.16 6.86 -6.60
C SER A 175 -4.26 6.87 -5.56
N GLU A 176 -5.33 6.16 -5.86
CA GLU A 176 -6.41 5.85 -4.95
C GLU A 176 -6.54 4.33 -4.87
N GLU A 177 -6.66 3.79 -3.66
CA GLU A 177 -6.75 2.35 -3.43
C GLU A 177 -7.79 1.98 -2.38
N VAL A 178 -8.65 1.02 -2.71
CA VAL A 178 -9.64 0.44 -1.79
C VAL A 178 -9.28 -1.00 -1.44
N PHE A 179 -9.57 -1.36 -0.20
CA PHE A 179 -9.20 -2.65 0.39
C PHE A 179 -10.45 -3.29 1.01
N PHE A 180 -10.62 -4.57 0.72
CA PHE A 180 -11.68 -5.40 1.28
C PHE A 180 -11.06 -6.67 1.83
N LYS A 181 -11.59 -7.20 2.94
CA LYS A 181 -11.08 -8.41 3.57
C LYS A 181 -12.19 -9.33 4.02
N THR A 182 -11.83 -10.58 4.20
CA THR A 182 -12.66 -11.56 4.91
C THR A 182 -12.68 -11.22 6.40
N LYS A 183 -13.77 -11.60 7.06
CA LYS A 183 -13.90 -11.46 8.52
C LYS A 183 -12.85 -12.35 9.17
N SER A 184 -12.22 -11.84 10.22
CA SER A 184 -11.30 -12.64 11.02
C SER A 184 -11.27 -12.14 12.44
N ALA A 185 -11.01 -13.03 13.38
CA ALA A 185 -10.79 -12.67 14.78
C ALA A 185 -9.57 -11.75 14.92
N VAL A 186 -8.51 -11.99 14.13
CA VAL A 186 -7.26 -11.23 14.10
C VAL A 186 -7.40 -9.85 13.47
N SER A 187 -8.08 -9.75 12.34
CA SER A 187 -8.12 -8.51 11.56
C SER A 187 -9.44 -7.74 11.66
N GLY A 188 -10.41 -8.28 12.41
CA GLY A 188 -11.70 -7.68 12.66
C GLY A 188 -12.82 -8.15 11.71
N PRO A 189 -14.08 -7.80 12.04
CA PRO A 189 -15.27 -8.27 11.33
C PRO A 189 -15.61 -7.46 10.08
N ASP A 190 -14.94 -6.34 9.85
CA ASP A 190 -15.29 -5.39 8.79
C ASP A 190 -14.86 -5.88 7.42
N PHE A 191 -15.83 -5.94 6.50
CA PHE A 191 -15.56 -6.29 5.10
C PHE A 191 -14.75 -5.22 4.38
N PHE A 192 -15.08 -3.95 4.60
CA PHE A 192 -14.29 -2.82 4.11
C PHE A 192 -13.11 -2.61 5.06
N ASP A 193 -11.88 -2.76 4.55
CA ASP A 193 -10.69 -2.67 5.39
C ASP A 193 -10.18 -1.23 5.47
N ARG A 194 -9.96 -0.59 4.31
CA ARG A 194 -9.45 0.79 4.23
C ARG A 194 -9.56 1.42 2.84
N ASN A 195 -9.46 2.74 2.81
CA ASN A 195 -9.19 3.56 1.64
C ASN A 195 -7.81 4.21 1.79
N ARG A 196 -7.02 4.31 0.71
CA ARG A 196 -5.69 4.91 0.70
C ARG A 196 -5.53 5.83 -0.51
N ALA A 197 -5.41 7.11 -0.23
CA ALA A 197 -4.97 8.11 -1.19
C ALA A 197 -3.45 8.30 -1.06
N THR A 198 -2.72 8.34 -2.18
CA THR A 198 -1.28 8.62 -2.21
C THR A 198 -0.96 9.67 -3.26
N ILE A 199 -0.04 10.57 -2.95
CA ILE A 199 0.59 11.48 -3.90
C ILE A 199 2.09 11.47 -3.70
N GLY A 200 2.87 11.49 -4.77
CA GLY A 200 4.32 11.41 -4.68
C GLY A 200 5.05 11.87 -5.92
N LEU A 201 6.36 12.00 -5.76
CA LEU A 201 7.31 12.31 -6.82
C LEU A 201 8.27 11.14 -6.99
N GLY A 202 8.68 10.89 -8.22
CA GLY A 202 9.74 9.95 -8.53
C GLY A 202 10.77 10.53 -9.48
N ILE A 203 12.02 10.06 -9.34
CA ILE A 203 13.15 10.46 -10.16
C ILE A 203 13.98 9.21 -10.47
N PRO A 204 14.08 8.80 -11.74
CA PRO A 204 15.06 7.82 -12.19
C PRO A 204 16.43 8.48 -12.22
N ILE A 205 17.25 8.27 -11.18
CA ILE A 205 18.59 8.88 -11.05
C ILE A 205 19.54 8.33 -12.11
N LYS A 206 19.42 7.04 -12.41
CA LYS A 206 20.15 6.33 -13.49
C LYS A 206 19.21 5.30 -14.12
N LYS A 207 19.61 4.72 -15.25
CA LYS A 207 18.87 3.59 -15.88
C LYS A 207 18.50 2.48 -14.89
N ASP A 208 19.40 2.20 -13.95
CA ASP A 208 19.29 1.10 -13.00
C ASP A 208 18.91 1.52 -11.58
N PHE A 209 18.63 2.81 -11.35
CA PHE A 209 18.29 3.30 -10.01
C PHE A 209 17.25 4.41 -10.03
N GLN A 210 16.19 4.24 -9.26
CA GLN A 210 15.08 5.17 -9.14
C GLN A 210 14.71 5.38 -7.68
N ILE A 211 14.33 6.61 -7.35
CA ILE A 211 13.82 7.00 -6.04
C ILE A 211 12.38 7.47 -6.21
N GLU A 212 11.50 7.07 -5.32
CA GLU A 212 10.19 7.68 -5.14
C GLU A 212 10.02 8.15 -3.69
N VAL A 213 9.41 9.32 -3.52
CA VAL A 213 8.99 9.84 -2.22
C VAL A 213 7.52 10.19 -2.31
N SER A 214 6.72 9.75 -1.34
CA SER A 214 5.28 9.98 -1.35
C SER A 214 4.70 10.20 0.02
N TYR A 215 3.49 10.78 0.02
CA TYR A 215 2.63 10.89 1.17
C TYR A 215 1.37 10.06 0.93
N ALA A 216 1.02 9.20 1.87
CA ALA A 216 -0.20 8.40 1.85
C ALA A 216 -1.09 8.78 3.03
N ASN A 217 -2.38 8.94 2.75
CA ASN A 217 -3.43 9.06 3.75
C ASN A 217 -4.31 7.82 3.68
N GLU A 218 -4.40 7.08 4.79
CA GLU A 218 -5.32 5.95 4.91
C GLU A 218 -6.46 6.29 5.86
N ILE A 219 -7.66 5.88 5.46
CA ILE A 219 -8.85 5.95 6.29
C ILE A 219 -9.33 4.51 6.52
N MET A 220 -9.40 4.14 7.80
CA MET A 220 -9.71 2.81 8.28
C MET A 220 -10.91 2.89 9.23
N PRO A 221 -12.13 2.66 8.74
CA PRO A 221 -13.28 2.53 9.62
C PRO A 221 -13.07 1.34 10.56
N ARG A 222 -13.23 1.55 11.86
CA ARG A 222 -13.17 0.52 12.89
C ARG A 222 -14.23 0.84 13.93
N ASP A 223 -14.92 -0.18 14.43
CA ASP A 223 -15.82 -0.07 15.58
C ASP A 223 -15.00 -0.29 16.87
N PRO A 224 -15.00 0.62 17.86
CA PRO A 224 -15.80 1.85 17.98
C PRO A 224 -15.17 3.12 17.41
N ASN A 225 -13.89 3.08 17.02
CA ASN A 225 -13.06 4.25 16.76
C ASN A 225 -12.39 4.18 15.39
N ASN A 226 -12.72 5.10 14.48
CA ASN A 226 -12.02 5.18 13.19
C ASN A 226 -10.52 5.42 13.37
N GLN A 227 -9.72 4.94 12.43
CA GLN A 227 -8.28 5.19 12.39
C GLN A 227 -7.90 5.91 11.10
N ILE A 228 -7.03 6.91 11.21
CA ILE A 228 -6.43 7.65 10.10
C ILE A 228 -4.92 7.51 10.19
N VAL A 229 -4.29 7.07 9.10
CA VAL A 229 -2.84 6.99 8.98
C VAL A 229 -2.34 8.06 8.03
N ASN A 230 -1.35 8.84 8.45
CA ASN A 230 -0.60 9.76 7.60
C ASN A 230 0.82 9.22 7.47
N ALA A 231 1.18 8.72 6.31
CA ALA A 231 2.46 8.07 6.08
C ALA A 231 3.33 8.83 5.09
N VAL A 232 4.60 9.02 5.43
CA VAL A 232 5.64 9.38 4.47
C VAL A 232 6.32 8.11 4.01
N GLN A 233 6.44 7.90 2.69
CA GLN A 233 7.05 6.71 2.12
C GLN A 233 8.23 7.07 1.23
N VAL A 234 9.31 6.28 1.34
CA VAL A 234 10.48 6.35 0.46
C VAL A 234 10.74 4.98 -0.17
N ASN A 235 10.72 4.92 -1.50
CA ASN A 235 11.05 3.72 -2.26
C ASN A 235 12.38 3.90 -3.00
N LEU A 236 13.26 2.92 -2.86
CA LEU A 236 14.53 2.84 -3.56
C LEU A 236 14.49 1.61 -4.46
N ILE A 237 14.47 1.84 -5.77
CA ILE A 237 14.28 0.79 -6.78
C ILE A 237 15.56 0.64 -7.58
N PHE A 238 16.14 -0.54 -7.48
CA PHE A 238 17.35 -0.95 -8.18
C PHE A 238 16.95 -1.90 -9.30
N ASN A 239 17.11 -1.48 -10.54
CA ASN A 239 16.86 -2.34 -11.70
C ASN A 239 18.13 -3.07 -12.10
N ASN A 240 17.97 -4.31 -12.58
CA ASN A 240 19.07 -5.16 -13.06
C ASN A 240 20.18 -5.40 -12.03
N LEU A 241 19.80 -5.78 -10.81
CA LEU A 241 20.76 -6.08 -9.74
C LEU A 241 21.85 -7.08 -10.20
N LEU A 242 23.11 -6.78 -9.85
CA LEU A 242 24.31 -7.59 -10.14
C LEU A 242 24.48 -7.94 -11.63
N PRO A 243 24.62 -6.96 -12.54
CA PRO A 243 24.76 -7.22 -13.98
C PRO A 243 26.03 -8.02 -14.31
N ASN A 244 27.04 -7.95 -13.44
CA ASN A 244 28.35 -8.59 -13.63
C ASN A 244 28.41 -10.04 -13.11
N VAL A 245 27.39 -10.52 -12.39
CA VAL A 245 27.39 -11.87 -11.79
C VAL A 245 26.47 -12.83 -12.56
N ILE A 246 25.36 -12.32 -13.09
CA ILE A 246 24.37 -13.08 -13.88
C ILE A 246 24.15 -12.32 -15.18
N LYS A 247 24.37 -12.99 -16.33
CA LYS A 247 24.21 -12.41 -17.68
C LYS A 247 22.96 -11.53 -17.73
N SER A 248 23.18 -10.24 -17.88
CA SER A 248 22.09 -9.27 -17.91
C SER A 248 21.29 -9.44 -19.20
N PHE A 249 19.99 -9.62 -19.05
CA PHE A 249 19.04 -9.42 -20.12
C PHE A 249 18.45 -8.02 -19.95
N GLN A 250 18.24 -7.29 -21.04
CA GLN A 250 17.58 -5.99 -20.97
C GLN A 250 16.25 -6.09 -21.71
N ARG A 251 15.15 -6.03 -20.95
CA ARG A 251 13.82 -6.11 -21.54
C ARG A 251 13.43 -4.79 -22.19
N THR A 252 12.67 -4.88 -23.28
CA THR A 252 11.98 -3.72 -23.83
C THR A 252 10.80 -3.38 -22.93
N LYS A 253 10.87 -2.23 -22.26
CA LYS A 253 9.77 -1.76 -21.40
C LYS A 253 8.50 -1.57 -22.22
N THR A 254 7.38 -1.91 -21.60
CA THR A 254 6.03 -1.92 -22.14
C THR A 254 5.21 -0.81 -21.51
N ALA A 255 3.98 -0.59 -22.00
CA ALA A 255 3.12 0.49 -21.52
C ALA A 255 2.83 0.38 -20.02
N VAL A 256 2.85 -0.82 -19.42
CA VAL A 256 2.59 -1.02 -17.99
C VAL A 256 3.78 -0.65 -17.08
N ASP A 257 5.00 -0.49 -17.60
CA ASP A 257 6.23 -0.36 -16.77
C ASP A 257 6.47 1.02 -16.14
N ASP A 258 6.31 2.10 -16.90
CA ASP A 258 6.65 3.47 -16.47
C ASP A 258 5.87 3.89 -15.19
N GLY A 259 6.55 4.24 -14.10
CA GLY A 259 5.92 4.61 -12.82
C GLY A 259 5.09 3.50 -12.16
N SER A 260 5.32 2.23 -12.53
CA SER A 260 4.66 1.06 -11.92
C SER A 260 5.40 0.47 -10.72
N SER A 261 6.45 1.15 -10.27
CA SER A 261 7.19 0.86 -9.06
C SER A 261 6.32 1.04 -7.81
N GLY A 262 6.59 0.16 -6.83
CA GLY A 262 6.23 0.24 -5.42
C GLY A 262 5.10 1.20 -5.02
N LEU A 263 3.86 0.83 -5.29
CA LEU A 263 2.68 0.98 -4.41
C LEU A 263 1.47 0.38 -5.05
#